data_AF-A0A951G0B1-F1
#
_entry.id   AF-A0A951G0B1-F1
#
_cell.length_a   1.000
_cell.length_b   1.000
_cell.length_c   1.000
_cell.angle_alpha   90.00
_cell.angle_beta   90.00
_cell.angle_gamma   90.00
#
_symmetry.space_group_name_H-M   'P 1'
#
loop_
_entity.id
_entity.type
_entity.pdbx_description
1 polymer ?
#
loop_
_entity_poly.entity_id
_entity_poly.type
_entity_poly.pdbx_seq_one_letter_code
_entity_poly.pdbx_strand_id
1 'polypeptide(L)'
;MIPAELRDRRQWVAWRSEVRVGRPTKVPVDPHTGGRASSVDPATWATYREALACVEADGIGFVFSADDPYVGVDMDNCVSRSGQIHPGAYRVVKLLSGYVEFSPSGHGMHVIVRGSLGRGRHTLATPWRDELAIYDRGRFFTMTDEGRGEPREAQDALSELIAFYFPEPDDKPPVAHRQPLCDDDAGVVDRIMGDARTAALWAGDTSLHGGDHSAADMALCAHLAYFTGNDAARIDALFRRSALFRDKWDEPRGDGTYGSITIERALRGRS
;
A
#
# COMPACT_ATOMS: atom_id res chain seq x y z
N MET A 1 -27.65 -0.36 -2.69
CA MET A 1 -28.01 -1.69 -3.21
C MET A 1 -26.94 -2.12 -4.18
N ILE A 2 -26.45 -3.34 -4.03
CA ILE A 2 -25.45 -3.93 -4.93
C ILE A 2 -26.05 -4.14 -6.34
N PRO A 3 -25.35 -3.73 -7.41
CA PRO A 3 -25.76 -3.93 -8.79
C PRO A 3 -26.05 -5.39 -9.15
N ALA A 4 -27.03 -5.60 -10.04
CA ALA A 4 -27.42 -6.95 -10.47
C ALA A 4 -26.25 -7.74 -11.06
N GLU A 5 -25.41 -7.09 -11.87
CA GLU A 5 -24.25 -7.74 -12.50
C GLU A 5 -23.27 -8.37 -11.50
N LEU A 6 -23.11 -7.80 -10.30
CA LEU A 6 -22.29 -8.38 -9.24
C LEU A 6 -23.05 -9.51 -8.53
N ARG A 7 -24.34 -9.32 -8.27
CA ARG A 7 -25.19 -10.32 -7.59
C ARG A 7 -25.38 -11.60 -8.39
N ASP A 8 -25.36 -11.51 -9.72
CA ASP A 8 -25.55 -12.65 -10.62
C ASP A 8 -24.30 -13.55 -10.72
N ARG A 9 -23.15 -13.10 -10.22
CA ARG A 9 -21.92 -13.89 -10.16
C ARG A 9 -21.94 -14.88 -8.99
N ARG A 10 -21.33 -16.06 -9.17
CA ARG A 10 -21.07 -17.03 -8.08
C ARG A 10 -19.72 -16.75 -7.41
N GLN A 11 -19.55 -15.51 -6.94
CA GLN A 11 -18.29 -15.00 -6.38
C GLN A 11 -18.51 -14.39 -4.98
N TRP A 12 -19.55 -14.84 -4.28
CA TRP A 12 -19.91 -14.32 -2.98
C TRP A 12 -19.42 -15.24 -1.87
N VAL A 13 -18.91 -14.63 -0.82
CA VAL A 13 -18.57 -15.29 0.43
C VAL A 13 -19.32 -14.59 1.56
N ALA A 14 -19.47 -15.26 2.69
CA ALA A 14 -19.77 -14.59 3.94
C ALA A 14 -18.47 -14.06 4.56
N TRP A 15 -18.54 -13.25 5.60
CA TRP A 15 -17.38 -12.95 6.44
C TRP A 15 -17.76 -12.82 7.90
N ARG A 16 -16.78 -13.05 8.77
CA ARG A 16 -16.89 -12.78 10.22
C ARG A 16 -15.61 -12.16 10.77
N SER A 17 -15.73 -11.41 11.85
CA SER A 17 -14.63 -10.79 12.56
C SER A 17 -13.98 -11.81 13.50
N GLU A 18 -12.70 -12.09 13.28
CA GLU A 18 -11.88 -12.92 14.16
C GLU A 18 -10.67 -12.10 14.65
N VAL A 19 -10.28 -12.29 15.91
CA VAL A 19 -9.04 -11.68 16.41
C VAL A 19 -7.83 -12.48 15.91
N ARG A 20 -6.95 -11.84 15.16
CA ARG A 20 -5.66 -12.40 14.73
C ARG A 20 -4.53 -11.49 15.15
N VAL A 21 -3.54 -12.04 15.84
CA VAL A 21 -2.37 -11.29 16.33
C VAL A 21 -2.81 -10.03 17.10
N GLY A 22 -3.87 -10.15 17.91
CA GLY A 22 -4.43 -9.06 18.71
C GLY A 22 -5.25 -8.01 17.94
N ARG A 23 -5.51 -8.19 16.63
CA ARG A 23 -6.31 -7.26 15.82
C ARG A 23 -7.57 -7.91 15.25
N PRO A 24 -8.73 -7.23 15.28
CA PRO A 24 -9.91 -7.67 14.56
C PRO A 24 -9.61 -7.78 13.06
N THR A 25 -9.84 -8.95 12.49
CA THR A 25 -9.61 -9.26 11.07
C THR A 25 -10.89 -9.81 10.48
N LYS A 26 -11.32 -9.31 9.33
CA LYS A 26 -12.48 -9.82 8.60
C LYS A 26 -12.06 -11.05 7.80
N VAL A 27 -12.63 -12.20 8.14
CA VAL A 27 -12.24 -13.49 7.59
C VAL A 27 -13.34 -13.99 6.66
N PRO A 28 -13.02 -14.39 5.41
CA PRO A 28 -14.01 -14.91 4.50
C PRO A 28 -14.47 -16.30 4.96
N VAL A 29 -15.78 -16.52 4.88
CA VAL A 29 -16.49 -17.72 5.30
C VAL A 29 -17.21 -18.32 4.11
N ASP A 30 -17.08 -19.63 3.90
CA ASP A 30 -17.80 -20.37 2.87
C ASP A 30 -19.27 -20.51 3.32
N PRO A 31 -20.23 -19.92 2.59
CA PRO A 31 -21.64 -19.95 2.97
C PRO A 31 -22.25 -21.35 3.06
N HIS A 32 -21.69 -22.35 2.36
CA HIS A 32 -22.24 -23.70 2.36
C HIS A 32 -21.80 -24.52 3.56
N THR A 33 -20.57 -24.31 4.02
CA THR A 33 -19.94 -25.13 5.08
C THR A 33 -19.83 -24.40 6.41
N GLY A 34 -19.90 -23.07 6.43
CA GLY A 34 -19.58 -22.23 7.60
C GLY A 34 -18.08 -22.19 7.92
N GLY A 35 -17.25 -22.89 7.13
CA GLY A 35 -15.80 -22.91 7.24
C GLY A 35 -15.15 -21.68 6.61
N ARG A 36 -13.82 -21.68 6.49
CA ARG A 36 -13.08 -20.58 5.86
C ARG A 36 -13.19 -20.69 4.35
N ALA A 37 -13.59 -19.60 3.68
CA ALA A 37 -13.50 -19.49 2.24
C ALA A 37 -12.09 -19.06 1.80
N SER A 38 -11.75 -19.40 0.57
CA SER A 38 -10.53 -18.97 -0.11
C SER A 38 -10.82 -17.77 -0.98
N SER A 39 -9.87 -16.84 -1.14
CA SER A 39 -10.00 -15.75 -2.12
C SER A 39 -9.54 -16.14 -3.53
N VAL A 40 -9.15 -17.40 -3.75
CA VAL A 40 -8.66 -17.91 -5.05
C VAL A 40 -9.26 -19.26 -5.45
N ASP A 41 -10.06 -19.89 -4.60
CA ASP A 41 -10.71 -21.18 -4.91
C ASP A 41 -12.23 -20.99 -5.06
N PRO A 42 -12.76 -21.00 -6.30
CA PRO A 42 -14.17 -20.83 -6.59
C PRO A 42 -15.08 -21.88 -5.95
N ALA A 43 -14.57 -23.05 -5.58
CA ALA A 43 -15.37 -24.09 -4.92
C ALA A 43 -15.87 -23.64 -3.53
N THR A 44 -15.21 -22.64 -2.93
CA THR A 44 -15.57 -22.07 -1.62
C THR A 44 -16.48 -20.85 -1.72
N TRP A 45 -16.89 -20.45 -2.94
CA TRP A 45 -17.75 -19.30 -3.19
C TRP A 45 -19.17 -19.73 -3.48
N ALA A 46 -20.11 -18.82 -3.27
CA ALA A 46 -21.54 -19.03 -3.41
C ALA A 46 -22.20 -17.94 -4.25
N THR A 47 -23.51 -18.05 -4.42
CA THR A 47 -24.35 -16.96 -4.93
C THR A 47 -24.55 -15.88 -3.87
N TYR A 48 -24.93 -14.68 -4.31
CA TYR A 48 -25.29 -13.57 -3.41
C TYR A 48 -26.35 -13.97 -2.37
N ARG A 49 -27.37 -14.74 -2.77
CA ARG A 49 -28.46 -15.18 -1.88
C ARG A 49 -27.97 -16.18 -0.83
N GLU A 50 -27.11 -17.11 -1.21
CA GLU A 50 -26.53 -18.09 -0.28
C GLU A 50 -25.62 -17.39 0.75
N ALA A 51 -24.79 -16.44 0.30
CA ALA A 51 -23.96 -15.65 1.21
C ALA A 51 -24.81 -14.81 2.19
N LEU A 52 -25.90 -14.19 1.71
CA LEU A 52 -26.82 -13.41 2.55
C LEU A 52 -27.58 -14.29 3.56
N ALA A 53 -27.84 -15.55 3.22
CA ALA A 53 -28.52 -16.50 4.11
C ALA A 53 -27.60 -17.10 5.18
N CYS A 54 -26.31 -16.78 5.19
CA CYS A 54 -25.35 -17.30 6.17
C CYS A 54 -25.56 -16.63 7.54
N VAL A 55 -26.26 -17.31 8.45
CA VAL A 55 -26.72 -16.75 9.74
C VAL A 55 -25.58 -16.41 10.69
N GLU A 56 -24.49 -17.17 10.69
CA GLU A 56 -23.36 -16.99 11.62
C GLU A 56 -22.31 -15.98 11.13
N ALA A 57 -22.63 -15.23 10.06
CA ALA A 57 -21.75 -14.24 9.46
C ALA A 57 -22.06 -12.82 9.94
N ASP A 58 -21.04 -11.98 10.01
CA ASP A 58 -21.18 -10.54 10.25
C ASP A 58 -21.58 -9.77 8.98
N GLY A 59 -21.41 -10.39 7.81
CA GLY A 59 -21.86 -9.83 6.54
C GLY A 59 -21.42 -10.64 5.33
N ILE A 60 -21.55 -10.04 4.16
CA ILE A 60 -21.21 -10.64 2.86
C ILE A 60 -19.97 -10.00 2.26
N GLY A 61 -19.32 -10.71 1.35
CA GLY A 61 -18.16 -10.24 0.63
C GLY A 61 -18.15 -10.72 -0.81
N PHE A 62 -17.52 -9.94 -1.68
CA PHE A 62 -17.37 -10.24 -3.10
C PHE A 62 -15.91 -10.53 -3.41
N VAL A 63 -15.64 -11.65 -4.09
CA VAL A 63 -14.29 -12.10 -4.45
C VAL A 63 -13.95 -11.67 -5.87
N PHE A 64 -12.84 -10.95 -6.02
CA PHE A 64 -12.28 -10.59 -7.32
C PHE A 64 -11.45 -11.76 -7.88
N SER A 65 -11.64 -12.06 -9.15
CA SER A 65 -11.06 -13.20 -9.86
C SER A 65 -10.49 -12.79 -11.22
N ALA A 66 -9.55 -13.60 -11.70
CA ALA A 66 -8.97 -13.46 -13.03
C ALA A 66 -10.00 -13.54 -14.17
N ASP A 67 -11.15 -14.17 -13.92
CA ASP A 67 -12.20 -14.47 -14.91
C ASP A 67 -13.38 -13.49 -14.87
N ASP A 68 -13.27 -12.42 -14.08
CA ASP A 68 -14.25 -11.34 -14.05
C ASP A 68 -13.62 -10.00 -14.48
N PRO A 69 -14.44 -9.03 -14.93
CA PRO A 69 -13.93 -7.77 -15.43
C PRO A 69 -13.74 -6.74 -14.31
N TYR A 70 -13.79 -7.10 -13.02
CA TYR A 70 -13.92 -6.13 -11.94
C TYR A 70 -12.58 -5.79 -11.27
N VAL A 71 -12.41 -4.52 -10.99
CA VAL A 71 -11.31 -4.01 -10.16
C VAL A 71 -11.89 -3.34 -8.93
N GLY A 72 -11.46 -3.79 -7.76
CA GLY A 72 -11.78 -3.22 -6.47
C GLY A 72 -10.70 -2.26 -6.01
N VAL A 73 -11.10 -1.05 -5.62
CA VAL A 73 -10.25 -0.04 -4.97
C VAL A 73 -10.73 0.16 -3.54
N ASP A 74 -9.88 -0.17 -2.58
CA ASP A 74 -10.11 -0.03 -1.15
C ASP A 74 -9.30 1.16 -0.61
N MET A 75 -9.97 2.01 0.17
CA MET A 75 -9.41 3.21 0.77
C MET A 75 -9.72 3.21 2.26
N ASP A 76 -8.74 2.79 3.06
CA ASP A 76 -8.87 2.70 4.51
C ASP A 76 -8.79 4.07 5.18
N ASN A 77 -9.59 4.25 6.24
CA ASN A 77 -9.63 5.46 7.09
C ASN A 77 -9.74 6.79 6.33
N CYS A 78 -10.34 6.78 5.14
CA CYS A 78 -10.55 7.97 4.33
C CYS A 78 -11.78 8.81 4.75
N VAL A 79 -12.58 8.33 5.71
CA VAL A 79 -13.77 9.00 6.23
C VAL A 79 -13.58 9.31 7.71
N SER A 80 -13.77 10.58 8.09
CA SER A 80 -13.66 11.02 9.47
C SER A 80 -14.86 10.54 10.31
N ARG A 81 -14.75 10.63 11.65
CA ARG A 81 -15.86 10.34 12.57
C ARG A 81 -17.08 11.24 12.38
N SER A 82 -16.92 12.42 11.77
CA SER A 82 -18.02 13.32 11.42
C SER A 82 -18.61 13.03 10.04
N GLY A 83 -18.16 11.98 9.35
CA GLY A 83 -18.61 11.60 8.01
C GLY A 83 -17.94 12.39 6.88
N GLN A 84 -16.88 13.15 7.16
CA GLN A 84 -16.18 13.91 6.12
C GLN A 84 -15.22 13.00 5.35
N ILE A 85 -15.38 12.95 4.03
CA ILE A 85 -14.50 12.19 3.13
C ILE A 85 -13.24 13.01 2.86
N HIS A 86 -12.06 12.38 2.97
CA HIS A 86 -10.80 13.00 2.65
C HIS A 86 -10.75 13.45 1.16
N PRO A 87 -10.25 14.65 0.83
CA PRO A 87 -10.26 15.16 -0.55
C PRO A 87 -9.56 14.23 -1.57
N GLY A 88 -8.51 13.53 -1.13
CA GLY A 88 -7.82 12.53 -1.96
C GLY A 88 -8.71 11.36 -2.35
N ALA A 89 -9.40 10.74 -1.38
CA ALA A 89 -10.34 9.66 -1.64
C ALA A 89 -11.53 10.13 -2.48
N TYR A 90 -12.04 11.35 -2.24
CA TYR A 90 -13.08 11.94 -3.07
C TYR A 90 -12.66 12.06 -4.54
N ARG A 91 -11.40 12.46 -4.82
CA ARG A 91 -10.87 12.49 -6.19
C ARG A 91 -10.82 11.11 -6.82
N VAL A 92 -10.41 10.07 -6.09
CA VAL A 92 -10.42 8.68 -6.58
C VAL A 92 -11.84 8.24 -6.95
N VAL A 93 -12.81 8.46 -6.05
CA VAL A 93 -14.23 8.12 -6.31
C VAL A 93 -14.74 8.85 -7.56
N LYS A 94 -14.40 10.14 -7.73
CA LYS A 94 -14.80 10.93 -8.89
C LYS A 94 -14.15 10.46 -10.19
N LEU A 95 -12.84 10.20 -10.15
CA LEU A 95 -12.09 9.74 -11.32
C LEU A 95 -12.66 8.41 -11.85
N LEU A 96 -12.90 7.45 -10.95
CA LEU A 96 -13.38 6.12 -11.32
C LEU A 96 -14.87 6.07 -11.65
N SER A 97 -15.69 6.87 -10.96
CA SER A 97 -17.15 6.98 -11.19
C SER A 97 -17.90 5.63 -11.25
N GLY A 98 -17.41 4.62 -10.52
CA GLY A 98 -17.97 3.27 -10.46
C GLY A 98 -19.04 3.09 -9.37
N TYR A 99 -19.27 1.83 -8.99
CA TYR A 99 -20.02 1.51 -7.78
C TYR A 99 -19.19 1.92 -6.56
N VAL A 100 -19.82 2.57 -5.59
CA VAL A 100 -19.15 3.04 -4.37
C VAL A 100 -19.98 2.72 -3.14
N GLU A 101 -19.32 2.27 -2.08
CA GLU A 101 -19.93 2.08 -0.77
C GLU A 101 -18.94 2.43 0.35
N PHE A 102 -19.49 2.71 1.53
CA PHE A 102 -18.68 2.75 2.75
C PHE A 102 -18.36 1.32 3.20
N SER A 103 -17.18 1.13 3.76
CA SER A 103 -16.82 -0.15 4.37
C SER A 103 -17.65 -0.39 5.63
N PRO A 104 -17.74 -1.64 6.14
CA PRO A 104 -18.54 -1.94 7.35
C PRO A 104 -18.16 -1.13 8.59
N SER A 105 -16.92 -0.61 8.66
CA SER A 105 -16.51 0.25 9.78
C SER A 105 -17.03 1.68 9.69
N GLY A 106 -17.54 2.10 8.51
CA GLY A 106 -17.93 3.47 8.20
C GLY A 106 -16.76 4.46 8.00
N HIS A 107 -15.52 4.01 8.19
CA HIS A 107 -14.32 4.86 8.10
C HIS A 107 -13.56 4.71 6.79
N GLY A 108 -13.84 3.65 6.01
CA GLY A 108 -13.24 3.41 4.69
C GLY A 108 -14.28 3.42 3.58
N MET A 109 -13.82 3.34 2.34
CA MET A 109 -14.67 3.30 1.15
C MET A 109 -14.15 2.28 0.15
N HIS A 110 -15.07 1.55 -0.48
CA HIS A 110 -14.79 0.68 -1.62
C HIS A 110 -15.32 1.32 -2.90
N VAL A 111 -14.54 1.24 -3.97
CA VAL A 111 -14.98 1.53 -5.34
C VAL A 111 -14.79 0.30 -6.20
N ILE A 112 -15.79 -0.05 -7.01
CA ILE A 112 -15.73 -1.16 -7.97
C ILE A 112 -16.01 -0.61 -9.37
N VAL A 113 -15.10 -0.90 -10.29
CA VAL A 113 -15.19 -0.55 -11.72
C VAL A 113 -14.90 -1.78 -12.58
N ARG A 114 -15.10 -1.66 -13.90
CA ARG A 114 -14.66 -2.63 -14.90
C ARG A 114 -13.32 -2.23 -15.51
N GLY A 115 -12.40 -3.19 -15.61
CA GLY A 115 -11.04 -3.02 -16.10
C GLY A 115 -10.13 -4.17 -15.70
N SER A 116 -8.83 -4.01 -15.88
CA SER A 116 -7.81 -5.00 -15.54
C SER A 116 -6.53 -4.30 -15.11
N LEU A 117 -5.83 -4.88 -14.12
CA LEU A 117 -4.51 -4.39 -13.70
C LEU A 117 -3.39 -5.10 -14.47
N GLY A 118 -3.67 -6.28 -15.05
CA GLY A 118 -2.66 -7.17 -15.65
C GLY A 118 -1.68 -7.79 -14.62
N ARG A 119 -1.41 -7.11 -13.51
CA ARG A 119 -0.57 -7.53 -12.38
C ARG A 119 -1.39 -7.33 -11.10
N GLY A 120 -1.74 -8.42 -10.42
CA GLY A 120 -2.97 -8.50 -9.62
C GLY A 120 -3.20 -7.54 -8.44
N ARG A 121 -2.22 -6.73 -8.00
CA ARG A 121 -2.43 -5.73 -6.94
C ARG A 121 -1.48 -4.54 -6.97
N HIS A 122 -1.96 -3.40 -6.48
CA HIS A 122 -1.17 -2.22 -6.14
C HIS A 122 -1.55 -1.72 -4.74
N THR A 123 -0.61 -1.50 -3.82
CA THR A 123 -0.91 -0.97 -2.47
C THR A 123 0.12 0.06 -2.00
N LEU A 124 -0.32 1.14 -1.35
CA LEU A 124 0.54 2.18 -0.78
C LEU A 124 -0.08 2.82 0.46
N ALA A 125 0.76 3.40 1.32
CA ALA A 125 0.34 4.25 2.42
C ALA A 125 0.03 5.67 1.92
N THR A 126 -1.12 6.20 2.31
CA THR A 126 -1.67 7.46 1.81
C THR A 126 -1.47 8.62 2.78
N PRO A 127 -1.58 9.88 2.30
CA PRO A 127 -1.56 11.06 3.16
C PRO A 127 -2.70 11.13 4.20
N TRP A 128 -3.79 10.36 4.02
CA TRP A 128 -4.91 10.30 4.96
C TRP A 128 -4.75 9.22 6.05
N ARG A 129 -3.50 8.80 6.30
CA ARG A 129 -3.07 7.95 7.41
C ARG A 129 -3.41 6.46 7.32
N ASP A 130 -3.67 5.92 6.13
CA ASP A 130 -3.78 4.47 5.93
C ASP A 130 -3.59 4.03 4.47
N GLU A 131 -3.97 2.81 4.12
CA GLU A 131 -3.72 2.20 2.81
C GLU A 131 -4.71 2.62 1.70
N LEU A 132 -4.19 2.80 0.48
CA LEU A 132 -4.92 2.68 -0.78
C LEU A 132 -4.50 1.36 -1.41
N ALA A 133 -5.46 0.48 -1.67
CA ALA A 133 -5.21 -0.83 -2.24
C ALA A 133 -6.12 -1.10 -3.44
N ILE A 134 -5.54 -1.60 -4.53
CA ILE A 134 -6.24 -1.89 -5.78
C ILE A 134 -6.01 -3.36 -6.13
N TYR A 135 -7.08 -4.10 -6.41
CA TYR A 135 -7.07 -5.52 -6.71
C TYR A 135 -7.99 -5.85 -7.87
N ASP A 136 -7.55 -6.72 -8.78
CA ASP A 136 -8.41 -7.35 -9.80
C ASP A 136 -8.56 -8.86 -9.58
N ARG A 137 -7.83 -9.45 -8.62
CA ARG A 137 -7.92 -10.88 -8.28
C ARG A 137 -7.39 -11.20 -6.90
N GLY A 138 -7.74 -12.37 -6.38
CA GLY A 138 -7.10 -12.99 -5.21
C GLY A 138 -7.40 -12.31 -3.87
N ARG A 139 -8.36 -11.38 -3.86
CA ARG A 139 -8.89 -10.71 -2.68
C ARG A 139 -10.40 -10.67 -2.71
N PHE A 140 -10.98 -10.54 -1.53
CA PHE A 140 -12.40 -10.27 -1.36
C PHE A 140 -12.57 -8.93 -0.67
N PHE A 141 -13.60 -8.18 -1.04
CA PHE A 141 -14.04 -7.00 -0.29
C PHE A 141 -15.29 -7.36 0.49
N THR A 142 -15.40 -6.85 1.71
CA THR A 142 -16.66 -6.89 2.44
C THR A 142 -17.64 -5.91 1.82
N MET A 143 -18.88 -6.35 1.63
CA MET A 143 -19.93 -5.58 0.97
C MET A 143 -21.03 -5.21 1.97
N THR A 144 -21.51 -3.97 1.94
CA THR A 144 -22.52 -3.45 2.88
C THR A 144 -23.94 -3.41 2.33
N ASP A 145 -24.11 -3.60 1.02
CA ASP A 145 -25.39 -3.44 0.29
C ASP A 145 -25.99 -2.02 0.31
N GLU A 146 -25.32 -1.06 0.94
CA GLU A 146 -25.74 0.34 1.04
C GLU A 146 -25.08 1.25 -0.01
N GLY A 147 -24.38 0.67 -0.98
CA GLY A 147 -23.69 1.41 -2.03
C GLY A 147 -24.57 2.06 -3.08
N ARG A 148 -23.92 2.87 -3.93
CA ARG A 148 -24.53 3.66 -5.01
C ARG A 148 -23.72 3.51 -6.30
N GLY A 149 -24.39 3.73 -7.43
CA GLY A 149 -23.78 3.62 -8.75
C GLY A 149 -23.71 2.17 -9.25
N GLU A 150 -22.97 1.97 -10.33
CA GLU A 150 -22.76 0.68 -10.99
C GLU A 150 -21.30 0.63 -11.45
N PRO A 151 -20.65 -0.55 -11.50
CA PRO A 151 -19.38 -0.70 -12.19
C PRO A 151 -19.45 -0.12 -13.61
N ARG A 152 -18.45 0.68 -13.97
CA ARG A 152 -18.29 1.27 -15.30
C ARG A 152 -16.97 0.85 -15.91
N GLU A 153 -16.89 0.79 -17.24
CA GLU A 153 -15.61 0.64 -17.93
C GLU A 153 -14.73 1.85 -17.58
N ALA A 154 -13.58 1.59 -16.95
CA ALA A 154 -12.71 2.63 -16.40
C ALA A 154 -11.23 2.33 -16.60
N GLN A 155 -10.85 1.58 -17.65
CA GLN A 155 -9.46 1.19 -17.89
C GLN A 155 -8.50 2.38 -17.98
N ASP A 156 -8.89 3.46 -18.66
CA ASP A 156 -8.07 4.66 -18.79
C ASP A 156 -7.93 5.39 -17.45
N ALA A 157 -9.03 5.52 -16.71
CA ALA A 157 -9.04 6.14 -15.37
C ALA A 157 -8.26 5.31 -14.34
N LEU A 158 -8.28 3.98 -14.44
CA LEU A 158 -7.44 3.08 -13.65
C LEU A 158 -5.97 3.29 -14.01
N SER A 159 -5.62 3.38 -15.29
CA SER A 159 -4.25 3.64 -15.73
C SER A 159 -3.75 5.00 -15.23
N GLU A 160 -4.57 6.04 -15.29
CA GLU A 160 -4.27 7.37 -14.74
C GLU A 160 -4.06 7.32 -13.21
N LEU A 161 -4.97 6.65 -12.50
CA LEU A 161 -4.87 6.47 -11.05
C LEU A 161 -3.58 5.72 -10.69
N ILE A 162 -3.27 4.64 -11.43
CA ILE A 162 -2.07 3.83 -11.21
C ILE A 162 -0.81 4.65 -11.50
N ALA A 163 -0.75 5.38 -12.62
CA ALA A 163 0.39 6.23 -12.93
C ALA A 163 0.63 7.31 -11.87
N PHE A 164 -0.46 7.89 -11.33
CA PHE A 164 -0.37 8.94 -10.31
C PHE A 164 0.12 8.40 -8.96
N TYR A 165 -0.41 7.27 -8.51
CA TYR A 165 -0.16 6.72 -7.17
C TYR A 165 0.98 5.69 -7.14
N PHE A 166 1.22 4.98 -8.25
CA PHE A 166 2.18 3.89 -8.42
C PHE A 166 3.03 4.09 -9.69
N PRO A 167 3.72 5.23 -9.84
CA PRO A 167 4.58 5.46 -11.00
C PRO A 167 5.63 4.36 -11.09
N GLU A 168 5.75 3.73 -12.26
CA GLU A 168 6.85 2.80 -12.53
C GLU A 168 8.20 3.54 -12.39
N PRO A 169 9.28 2.86 -11.98
CA PRO A 169 10.57 3.50 -11.75
C PRO A 169 11.11 4.31 -12.95
N ASP A 170 10.72 3.96 -14.18
CA ASP A 170 11.14 4.62 -15.42
C ASP A 170 10.28 5.83 -15.83
N ASP A 171 9.08 6.01 -15.29
CA ASP A 171 8.18 7.14 -15.60
C ASP A 171 8.29 8.30 -14.59
N LYS A 172 9.18 8.18 -13.60
CA LYS A 172 9.58 9.35 -12.83
C LYS A 172 10.47 10.22 -13.73
N PRO A 173 10.22 11.54 -13.84
CA PRO A 173 11.28 12.41 -14.32
C PRO A 173 12.53 12.07 -13.52
N PRO A 174 13.70 11.89 -14.17
CA PRO A 174 14.92 11.45 -13.51
C PRO A 174 15.03 12.26 -12.23
N VAL A 175 15.23 11.57 -11.09
CA VAL A 175 15.46 12.23 -9.80
C VAL A 175 16.50 13.28 -10.11
N ALA A 176 16.07 14.55 -10.18
CA ALA A 176 16.95 15.57 -10.70
C ALA A 176 18.18 15.51 -9.80
N HIS A 177 19.34 15.21 -10.38
CA HIS A 177 20.60 15.29 -9.67
C HIS A 177 20.63 16.72 -9.13
N ARG A 178 20.25 16.90 -7.87
CA ARG A 178 20.43 18.17 -7.20
C ARG A 178 21.94 18.33 -7.18
N GLN A 179 22.44 19.50 -7.56
CA GLN A 179 23.86 19.76 -7.37
C GLN A 179 24.21 19.39 -5.92
N PRO A 180 25.24 18.54 -5.70
CA PRO A 180 25.64 18.18 -4.36
C PRO A 180 25.81 19.46 -3.54
N LEU A 181 25.29 19.48 -2.31
CA LEU A 181 25.49 20.63 -1.42
C LEU A 181 26.96 20.79 -1.01
N CYS A 182 27.77 19.77 -1.26
CA CYS A 182 29.19 19.72 -1.00
C CYS A 182 29.92 19.01 -2.16
N ASP A 183 30.97 19.67 -2.62
CA ASP A 183 31.77 19.24 -3.77
C ASP A 183 32.59 17.95 -3.47
N ASP A 184 32.89 17.68 -2.19
CA ASP A 184 33.68 16.51 -1.77
C ASP A 184 33.13 15.82 -0.51
N ASP A 185 33.56 14.58 -0.29
CA ASP A 185 33.13 13.72 0.82
C ASP A 185 33.54 14.23 2.20
N ALA A 186 34.62 15.01 2.29
CA ALA A 186 35.05 15.61 3.55
C ALA A 186 34.03 16.68 3.99
N GLY A 187 33.57 17.50 3.06
CA GLY A 187 32.50 18.46 3.27
C GLY A 187 31.17 17.81 3.66
N VAL A 188 30.84 16.63 3.12
CA VAL A 188 29.65 15.88 3.58
C VAL A 188 29.82 15.50 5.05
N VAL A 189 30.97 14.93 5.42
CA VAL A 189 31.24 14.48 6.79
C VAL A 189 31.24 15.64 7.77
N ASP A 190 31.86 16.77 7.44
CA ASP A 190 31.85 17.96 8.30
C ASP A 190 30.41 18.45 8.57
N ARG A 191 29.53 18.39 7.57
CA ARG A 191 28.11 18.73 7.73
C ARG A 191 27.36 17.74 8.59
N ILE A 192 27.63 16.44 8.43
CA ILE A 192 27.06 15.37 9.25
C ILE A 192 27.50 15.51 10.71
N MET A 193 28.78 15.81 10.95
CA MET A 193 29.34 15.99 12.28
C MET A 193 28.91 17.32 12.93
N GLY A 194 28.54 18.31 12.12
CA GLY A 194 28.03 19.61 12.58
C GLY A 194 26.58 19.62 13.07
N ASP A 195 25.78 18.59 12.76
CA ASP A 195 24.44 18.42 13.30
C ASP A 195 24.41 17.27 14.33
N ALA A 196 23.96 17.57 15.55
CA ALA A 196 24.04 16.64 16.67
C ALA A 196 23.27 15.33 16.44
N ARG A 197 22.17 15.35 15.66
CA ARG A 197 21.37 14.15 15.40
C ARG A 197 22.04 13.27 14.36
N THR A 198 22.58 13.86 13.30
CA THR A 198 23.32 13.09 12.28
C THR A 198 24.68 12.62 12.76
N ALA A 199 25.35 13.38 13.64
CA ALA A 199 26.59 12.97 14.27
C ALA A 199 26.36 11.75 15.19
N ALA A 200 25.26 11.71 15.93
CA ALA A 200 24.89 10.56 16.76
C ALA A 200 24.66 9.31 15.89
N LEU A 201 23.90 9.44 14.79
CA LEU A 201 23.72 8.36 13.81
C LEU A 201 25.05 7.90 13.19
N TRP A 202 25.91 8.85 12.81
CA TRP A 202 27.24 8.54 12.25
C TRP A 202 28.11 7.75 13.23
N ALA A 203 27.99 8.05 14.52
CA ALA A 203 28.66 7.34 15.62
C ALA A 203 27.97 6.02 16.03
N GLY A 204 26.87 5.64 15.38
CA GLY A 204 26.20 4.36 15.63
C GLY A 204 25.14 4.41 16.74
N ASP A 205 24.77 5.60 17.23
CA ASP A 205 23.72 5.75 18.23
C ASP A 205 22.33 5.58 17.60
N THR A 206 21.64 4.52 18.02
CA THR A 206 20.28 4.17 17.56
C THR A 206 19.19 4.52 18.56
N SER A 207 19.53 5.21 19.67
CA SER A 207 18.60 5.51 20.78
C SER A 207 17.37 6.31 20.32
N LEU A 208 17.56 7.30 19.44
CA LEU A 208 16.48 8.09 18.85
C LEU A 208 15.54 7.28 17.93
N HIS A 209 15.95 6.07 17.57
CA HIS A 209 15.19 5.11 16.78
C HIS A 209 14.77 3.89 17.60
N GLY A 210 14.70 4.01 18.93
CA GLY A 210 14.27 2.92 19.81
C GLY A 210 15.20 1.70 19.78
N GLY A 211 16.46 1.88 19.42
CA GLY A 211 17.41 0.78 19.24
C GLY A 211 17.30 0.05 17.89
N ASP A 212 16.39 0.47 17.01
CA ASP A 212 16.23 -0.15 15.70
C ASP A 212 17.33 0.32 14.74
N HIS A 213 18.32 -0.55 14.56
CA HIS A 213 19.41 -0.33 13.62
C HIS A 213 18.91 -0.13 12.17
N SER A 214 17.86 -0.82 11.73
CA SER A 214 17.36 -0.65 10.37
C SER A 214 16.66 0.70 10.15
N ALA A 215 15.99 1.22 11.18
CA ALA A 215 15.46 2.57 11.15
C ALA A 215 16.57 3.64 11.18
N ALA A 216 17.64 3.41 11.95
CA ALA A 216 18.81 4.29 11.99
C ALA A 216 19.59 4.29 10.65
N ASP A 217 19.78 3.11 10.04
CA ASP A 217 20.40 2.95 8.72
C ASP A 217 19.65 3.81 7.67
N MET A 218 18.31 3.72 7.67
CA MET A 218 17.44 4.50 6.77
C MET A 218 17.56 6.00 7.01
N ALA A 219 17.58 6.43 8.28
CA ALA A 219 17.70 7.83 8.64
C ALA A 219 19.03 8.42 8.18
N LEU A 220 20.15 7.71 8.41
CA LEU A 220 21.46 8.15 7.95
C LEU A 220 21.54 8.24 6.42
N CYS A 221 21.05 7.23 5.69
CA CYS A 221 20.97 7.29 4.23
C CYS A 221 20.16 8.48 3.71
N ALA A 222 19.06 8.81 4.39
CA ALA A 222 18.30 10.00 4.04
C ALA A 222 19.17 11.27 4.20
N HIS A 223 19.86 11.43 5.33
CA HIS A 223 20.73 12.59 5.54
C HIS A 223 21.87 12.67 4.52
N LEU A 224 22.52 11.55 4.20
CA LEU A 224 23.56 11.49 3.17
C LEU A 224 23.02 11.89 1.79
N ALA A 225 21.85 11.39 1.40
CA ALA A 225 21.21 11.74 0.13
C ALA A 225 21.00 13.25 -0.05
N TYR A 226 20.69 13.95 1.04
CA TYR A 226 20.55 15.41 1.02
C TYR A 226 21.85 16.11 0.59
N PHE A 227 22.99 15.69 1.14
CA PHE A 227 24.28 16.33 0.92
C PHE A 227 24.93 15.89 -0.39
N THR A 228 24.74 14.64 -0.81
CA THR A 228 25.35 14.07 -2.01
C THR A 228 24.57 14.34 -3.30
N GLY A 229 23.43 15.06 -3.23
CA GLY A 229 22.62 15.30 -4.42
C GLY A 229 21.97 14.04 -4.98
N ASN A 230 21.62 13.10 -4.10
CA ASN A 230 21.07 11.78 -4.43
C ASN A 230 22.04 10.82 -5.17
N ASP A 231 23.36 11.05 -5.11
CA ASP A 231 24.35 10.11 -5.64
C ASP A 231 24.41 8.84 -4.78
N ALA A 232 23.83 7.75 -5.29
CA ALA A 232 23.75 6.47 -4.60
C ALA A 232 25.11 5.84 -4.30
N ALA A 233 26.08 5.96 -5.21
CA ALA A 233 27.41 5.40 -5.01
C ALA A 233 28.16 6.15 -3.90
N ARG A 234 28.00 7.48 -3.88
CA ARG A 234 28.58 8.34 -2.85
C ARG A 234 27.93 8.12 -1.47
N ILE A 235 26.61 7.88 -1.43
CA ILE A 235 25.90 7.50 -0.20
C ILE A 235 26.46 6.18 0.34
N ASP A 236 26.63 5.15 -0.50
CA ASP A 236 27.19 3.85 -0.08
C ASP A 236 28.60 4.01 0.50
N ALA A 237 29.48 4.73 -0.21
CA ALA A 237 30.85 4.98 0.23
C ALA A 237 30.92 5.70 1.58
N LEU A 238 30.03 6.68 1.81
CA LEU A 238 29.94 7.42 3.07
C LEU A 238 29.33 6.58 4.19
N PHE A 239 28.29 5.80 3.89
CA PHE A 239 27.65 4.94 4.89
C PHE A 239 28.64 3.91 5.45
N ARG A 240 29.49 3.32 4.59
CA ARG A 240 30.55 2.38 4.98
C ARG A 240 31.61 2.97 5.93
N ARG A 241 31.69 4.30 6.01
CA ARG A 241 32.61 5.02 6.92
C ARG A 241 31.95 5.33 8.28
N SER A 242 30.65 5.15 8.41
CA SER A 242 29.92 5.33 9.66
C SER A 242 30.04 4.10 10.57
N ALA A 243 29.78 4.28 11.86
CA ALA A 243 29.73 3.19 12.82
C ALA A 243 28.43 2.34 12.74
N LEU A 244 27.48 2.70 11.86
CA LEU A 244 26.31 1.87 11.54
C LEU A 244 26.61 0.78 10.52
N PHE A 245 27.75 0.86 9.82
CA PHE A 245 28.15 -0.17 8.87
C PHE A 245 28.39 -1.52 9.55
N ARG A 246 27.88 -2.58 8.93
CA ARG A 246 27.88 -3.97 9.43
C ARG A 246 27.74 -4.94 8.26
N ASP A 247 28.09 -6.21 8.47
CA ASP A 247 28.00 -7.26 7.44
C ASP A 247 26.62 -7.36 6.78
N LYS A 248 25.55 -7.04 7.54
CA LYS A 248 24.18 -6.95 7.02
C LYS A 248 24.05 -6.04 5.79
N TRP A 249 24.88 -5.00 5.70
CA TRP A 249 24.87 -4.04 4.59
C TRP A 249 25.02 -4.71 3.22
N ASP A 250 25.89 -5.72 3.15
CA ASP A 250 26.21 -6.44 1.93
C ASP A 250 25.43 -7.76 1.77
N GLU A 251 24.49 -8.05 2.67
CA GLU A 251 23.64 -9.24 2.55
C GLU A 251 22.76 -9.17 1.29
N PRO A 252 22.74 -10.24 0.46
CA PRO A 252 21.86 -10.31 -0.69
C PRO A 252 20.37 -10.25 -0.32
N ARG A 253 19.60 -9.45 -1.05
CA ARG A 253 18.15 -9.25 -0.90
C ARG A 253 17.53 -9.07 -2.29
N GLY A 254 16.91 -10.11 -2.83
CA GLY A 254 16.34 -10.07 -4.18
C GLY A 254 17.40 -9.70 -5.22
N ASP A 255 17.14 -8.65 -6.00
CA ASP A 255 18.01 -8.18 -7.09
C ASP A 255 19.17 -7.26 -6.63
N GLY A 256 19.41 -7.11 -5.31
CA GLY A 256 20.48 -6.27 -4.77
C GLY A 256 20.96 -6.72 -3.38
N THR A 257 21.54 -5.79 -2.61
CA THR A 257 21.89 -5.96 -1.18
C THR A 257 20.95 -5.18 -0.28
N TYR A 258 20.91 -5.51 1.02
CA TYR A 258 20.20 -4.70 2.02
C TYR A 258 20.60 -3.22 1.95
N GLY A 259 21.90 -2.92 1.79
CA GLY A 259 22.42 -1.56 1.66
C GLY A 259 21.87 -0.86 0.42
N SER A 260 21.95 -1.51 -0.75
CA SER A 260 21.43 -0.93 -2.00
C SER A 260 19.92 -0.63 -1.95
N ILE A 261 19.12 -1.54 -1.36
CA ILE A 261 17.67 -1.34 -1.16
C ILE A 261 17.41 -0.22 -0.15
N THR A 262 18.24 -0.10 0.90
CA THR A 262 18.10 0.95 1.91
C THR A 262 18.38 2.32 1.32
N ILE A 263 19.44 2.46 0.51
CA ILE A 263 19.75 3.69 -0.23
C ILE A 263 18.60 4.02 -1.18
N GLU A 264 18.14 3.06 -1.97
CA GLU A 264 17.03 3.25 -2.90
C GLU A 264 15.77 3.75 -2.19
N ARG A 265 15.41 3.16 -1.05
CA ARG A 265 14.28 3.61 -0.22
C ARG A 265 14.48 5.02 0.33
N ALA A 266 15.69 5.35 0.79
CA ALA A 266 16.00 6.69 1.30
C ALA A 266 15.87 7.77 0.21
N LEU A 267 16.26 7.44 -1.03
CA LEU A 267 16.09 8.32 -2.19
C LEU A 267 14.61 8.49 -2.56
N ARG A 268 13.81 7.42 -2.48
CA ARG A 268 12.36 7.45 -2.75
C ARG A 268 11.57 8.29 -1.74
N GLY A 269 12.01 8.39 -0.49
CA GLY A 269 11.31 9.15 0.57
C GLY A 269 11.50 10.67 0.52
N ARG A 270 12.30 11.20 -0.43
CA ARG A 270 12.68 12.62 -0.53
C ARG A 270 12.19 13.34 -1.79
N SER A 271 11.38 12.67 -2.63
CA SER A 271 10.71 13.26 -3.80
C SER A 271 9.50 14.09 -3.42
#